data_AF-A0AAE3FWC1-F1
#
_entry.id   AF-A0AAE3FWC1-F1
#
_cell.length_a   1.000
_cell.length_b   1.000
_cell.length_c   1.000
_cell.angle_alpha   90.00
_cell.angle_beta   90.00
_cell.angle_gamma   90.00
#
_symmetry.space_group_name_H-M   'P 1'
#
loop_
_entity.id
_entity.type
_entity.pdbx_description
1 polymer ?
#
loop_
_entity_poly.entity_id
_entity_poly.type
_entity_poly.pdbx_seq_one_letter_code
_entity_poly.pdbx_strand_id
1 'polypeptide(L)'
;MSSTTVRIDPHVHSDGSYDGHEPVELILEHAADIGLDAVVITDHDVIDESIRAAKLADDYGLIGIPGVEVSTQRGHLLAIGVDEMPPHRAPFDETVAWIRDHGGVAIVPHPFQRTRHGVRKKYIDDCDAVEVFNAWLFTGYKNRRARRFAQQHGYPQIAASDAHKLEYVGRAFSEIEIEDVPKDELTAEDVLAAIRDGSTSVNGRRAPIPMAGKHYAIAAARKSGYYTKVGALKAGSTAKFAALKSGYLAKSGIVRSIRGLNSLFSSSK
;
A
#
# COMPACT_ATOMS: atom_id res chain seq x y z
N MET A 1 1.18 1.05 33.88
CA MET A 1 1.04 0.47 32.54
C MET A 1 1.66 1.44 31.57
N SER A 2 2.66 0.99 30.82
CA SER A 2 3.20 1.76 29.70
C SER A 2 2.32 1.51 28.50
N SER A 3 1.94 2.54 27.76
CA SER A 3 1.24 2.38 26.48
C SER A 3 2.14 2.87 25.35
N THR A 4 2.11 2.14 24.23
CA THR A 4 2.78 2.51 23.00
C THR A 4 1.71 2.89 21.98
N THR A 5 1.87 4.04 21.32
CA THR A 5 0.97 4.48 20.24
C THR A 5 1.59 4.16 18.88
N VAL A 6 0.83 3.48 18.04
CA VAL A 6 1.17 3.16 16.64
C VAL A 6 0.33 4.03 15.70
N ARG A 7 0.98 4.80 14.84
CA ARG A 7 0.33 5.54 13.76
C ARG A 7 0.29 4.71 12.48
N ILE A 8 -0.92 4.34 12.07
CA ILE A 8 -1.13 3.48 10.89
C ILE A 8 -2.03 4.14 9.85
N ASP A 9 -1.65 4.05 8.58
CA ASP A 9 -2.56 4.28 7.45
C ASP A 9 -2.91 2.93 6.80
N PRO A 10 -4.08 2.35 7.11
CA PRO A 10 -4.41 0.98 6.72
C PRO A 10 -5.09 0.87 5.34
N HIS A 11 -5.16 1.95 4.55
CA HIS A 11 -5.85 1.95 3.26
C HIS A 11 -5.07 2.83 2.26
N VAL A 12 -4.13 2.22 1.52
CA VAL A 12 -3.27 2.90 0.54
C VAL A 12 -3.13 2.03 -0.71
N HIS A 13 -3.21 2.66 -1.88
CA HIS A 13 -3.13 2.01 -3.19
C HIS A 13 -1.80 2.31 -3.87
N SER A 14 -1.17 1.27 -4.41
CA SER A 14 0.11 1.32 -5.13
C SER A 14 -0.10 1.19 -6.64
N ASP A 15 0.96 1.24 -7.44
CA ASP A 15 0.91 0.93 -8.88
C ASP A 15 0.62 -0.56 -9.19
N GLY A 16 0.42 -1.39 -8.16
CA GLY A 16 -0.09 -2.76 -8.26
C GLY A 16 -1.58 -2.87 -8.57
N SER A 17 -2.38 -1.85 -8.26
CA SER A 17 -3.80 -1.76 -8.62
C SER A 17 -4.04 -0.90 -9.88
N TYR A 18 -5.27 -0.91 -10.39
CA TYR A 18 -5.62 -0.23 -11.63
C TYR A 18 -5.68 1.32 -11.50
N ASP A 19 -5.75 1.85 -10.28
CA ASP A 19 -5.97 3.26 -9.97
C ASP A 19 -4.96 3.87 -9.00
N GLY A 20 -4.07 3.08 -8.40
CA GLY A 20 -2.85 3.60 -7.79
C GLY A 20 -1.76 3.92 -8.82
N HIS A 21 -0.75 4.68 -8.39
CA HIS A 21 0.21 5.30 -9.33
C HIS A 21 1.67 5.22 -8.91
N GLU A 22 1.95 4.84 -7.67
CA GLU A 22 3.28 4.96 -7.08
C GLU A 22 3.77 3.60 -6.59
N PRO A 23 5.06 3.28 -6.79
CA PRO A 23 5.62 2.02 -6.36
C PRO A 23 5.70 1.96 -4.83
N VAL A 24 5.60 0.77 -4.26
CA VAL A 24 5.54 0.59 -2.79
C VAL A 24 6.76 1.17 -2.07
N GLU A 25 7.96 1.12 -2.67
CA GLU A 25 9.17 1.71 -2.10
C GLU A 25 9.03 3.21 -1.84
N LEU A 26 8.37 3.92 -2.76
CA LEU A 26 8.15 5.36 -2.64
C LEU A 26 7.11 5.65 -1.56
N ILE A 27 6.09 4.80 -1.45
CA ILE A 27 5.05 4.89 -0.42
C ILE A 27 5.66 4.64 0.96
N LEU A 28 6.47 3.59 1.13
CA LEU A 28 7.16 3.26 2.39
C LEU A 28 8.12 4.38 2.81
N GLU A 29 8.95 4.89 1.88
CA GLU A 29 9.84 6.02 2.15
C GLU A 29 9.06 7.25 2.62
N HIS A 30 7.95 7.56 1.96
CA HIS A 30 7.11 8.69 2.33
C HIS A 30 6.42 8.50 3.69
N ALA A 31 5.90 7.30 3.97
CA ALA A 31 5.24 6.97 5.22
C ALA A 31 6.19 7.16 6.42
N ALA A 32 7.43 6.68 6.30
CA ALA A 32 8.46 6.89 7.30
C ALA A 32 8.80 8.39 7.48
N ASP A 33 8.98 9.14 6.39
CA ASP A 33 9.30 10.57 6.42
C ASP A 33 8.21 11.43 7.10
N ILE A 34 6.94 11.03 7.01
CA ILE A 34 5.82 11.72 7.66
C ILE A 34 5.54 11.21 9.08
N GLY A 35 6.30 10.22 9.56
CA GLY A 35 6.25 9.71 10.93
C GLY A 35 5.06 8.77 11.19
N LEU A 36 4.63 8.02 10.17
CA LEU A 36 3.83 6.82 10.40
C LEU A 36 4.72 5.72 10.97
N ASP A 37 4.13 4.85 11.79
CA ASP A 37 4.77 3.64 12.29
C ASP A 37 4.40 2.43 11.42
N ALA A 38 3.28 2.49 10.69
CA ALA A 38 2.83 1.46 9.77
C ALA A 38 2.05 2.04 8.58
N VAL A 39 2.14 1.39 7.42
CA VAL A 39 1.28 1.66 6.26
C VAL A 39 0.92 0.33 5.62
N VAL A 40 -0.35 0.16 5.25
CA VAL A 40 -0.83 -1.07 4.60
C VAL A 40 -1.17 -0.75 3.16
N ILE A 41 -0.51 -1.44 2.23
CA ILE A 41 -0.91 -1.43 0.83
C ILE A 41 -2.13 -2.34 0.71
N THR A 42 -3.22 -1.82 0.17
CA THR A 42 -4.51 -2.51 0.06
C THR A 42 -5.03 -2.39 -1.37
N ASP A 43 -4.19 -2.76 -2.34
CA ASP A 43 -4.55 -2.71 -3.75
C ASP A 43 -5.84 -3.50 -4.05
N HIS A 44 -6.59 -3.05 -5.05
CA HIS A 44 -7.83 -3.71 -5.43
C HIS A 44 -7.60 -5.10 -6.01
N ASP A 45 -8.15 -6.11 -5.33
CA ASP A 45 -8.21 -7.50 -5.78
C ASP A 45 -6.85 -8.16 -6.16
N VAL A 46 -5.74 -7.61 -5.66
CA VAL A 46 -4.36 -8.09 -5.88
C VAL A 46 -3.55 -7.86 -4.60
N ILE A 47 -2.79 -8.86 -4.14
CA ILE A 47 -2.09 -8.82 -2.85
C ILE A 47 -0.55 -8.82 -2.95
N ASP A 48 0.02 -9.12 -4.12
CA ASP A 48 1.47 -9.35 -4.28
C ASP A 48 2.33 -8.15 -3.85
N GLU A 49 1.96 -6.94 -4.27
CA GLU A 49 2.66 -5.71 -3.88
C GLU A 49 2.50 -5.40 -2.40
N SER A 50 1.39 -5.80 -1.78
CA SER A 50 1.19 -5.65 -0.34
C SER A 50 2.10 -6.57 0.48
N ILE A 51 2.19 -7.85 0.09
CA ILE A 51 3.13 -8.80 0.72
C ILE A 51 4.57 -8.31 0.54
N ARG A 52 4.89 -7.77 -0.64
CA ARG A 52 6.20 -7.18 -0.91
C ARG A 52 6.47 -5.97 -0.03
N ALA A 53 5.50 -5.06 0.10
CA ALA A 53 5.60 -3.88 0.96
C ALA A 53 5.79 -4.26 2.43
N ALA A 54 5.03 -5.24 2.94
CA ALA A 54 5.17 -5.74 4.31
C ALA A 54 6.58 -6.29 4.59
N LYS A 55 7.18 -7.01 3.62
CA LYS A 55 8.56 -7.52 3.74
C LYS A 55 9.62 -6.43 3.70
N LEU A 56 9.37 -5.34 2.96
CA LEU A 56 10.30 -4.21 2.83
C LEU A 56 10.15 -3.18 3.95
N ALA A 57 9.06 -3.21 4.72
CA ALA A 57 8.72 -2.18 5.70
C ALA A 57 9.84 -1.94 6.75
N ASP A 58 10.51 -3.00 7.20
CA ASP A 58 11.58 -2.92 8.20
C ASP A 58 12.78 -2.09 7.70
N ASP A 59 13.09 -2.13 6.39
CA ASP A 59 14.14 -1.32 5.77
C ASP A 59 13.88 0.21 5.92
N TYR A 60 12.63 0.58 6.19
CA TYR A 60 12.17 1.95 6.40
C TYR A 60 11.84 2.25 7.87
N GLY A 61 12.03 1.29 8.78
CA GLY A 61 11.66 1.40 10.19
C GLY A 61 10.14 1.41 10.43
N LEU A 62 9.39 0.73 9.55
CA LEU A 62 7.94 0.60 9.62
C LEU A 62 7.54 -0.83 10.00
N ILE A 63 6.39 -0.98 10.65
CA ILE A 63 5.78 -2.29 10.91
C ILE A 63 5.14 -2.79 9.61
N GLY A 64 5.59 -3.95 9.14
CA GLY A 64 5.07 -4.59 7.93
C GLY A 64 3.78 -5.36 8.21
N ILE A 65 2.67 -4.92 7.60
CA ILE A 65 1.37 -5.59 7.69
C ILE A 65 0.83 -5.73 6.26
N PRO A 66 0.62 -6.96 5.75
CA PRO A 66 0.01 -7.14 4.44
C PRO A 66 -1.49 -6.88 4.49
N GLY A 67 -2.10 -6.62 3.34
CA GLY A 67 -3.53 -6.48 3.22
C GLY A 67 -4.00 -6.27 1.79
N VAL A 68 -5.30 -6.26 1.59
CA VAL A 68 -5.92 -6.11 0.27
C VAL A 68 -7.31 -5.50 0.40
N GLU A 69 -7.70 -4.67 -0.57
CA GLU A 69 -9.09 -4.26 -0.72
C GLU A 69 -9.80 -5.22 -1.68
N VAL A 70 -10.57 -6.16 -1.12
CA VAL A 70 -11.27 -7.19 -1.89
C VAL A 70 -12.68 -6.73 -2.26
N SER A 71 -13.05 -6.96 -3.52
CA SER A 71 -14.41 -6.79 -4.02
C SER A 71 -15.30 -7.95 -3.57
N THR A 72 -16.25 -7.68 -2.67
CA THR A 72 -17.32 -8.64 -2.31
C THR A 72 -18.56 -8.41 -3.18
N GLN A 73 -19.57 -9.30 -3.07
CA GLN A 73 -20.87 -9.09 -3.73
C GLN A 73 -21.61 -7.81 -3.28
N ARG A 74 -21.27 -7.26 -2.10
CA ARG A 74 -21.99 -6.13 -1.48
C ARG A 74 -21.19 -4.83 -1.47
N GLY A 75 -19.93 -4.87 -1.91
CA GLY A 75 -19.01 -3.74 -1.91
C GLY A 75 -17.59 -4.14 -1.50
N HIS A 76 -16.72 -3.17 -1.33
CA HIS A 76 -15.35 -3.43 -0.90
C HIS A 76 -15.26 -3.76 0.59
N LEU A 77 -14.25 -4.55 0.94
CA LEU A 77 -13.85 -4.91 2.29
C LEU A 77 -12.32 -4.91 2.34
N LEU A 78 -11.73 -4.32 3.38
CA LEU A 78 -10.31 -4.45 3.61
C LEU A 78 -10.06 -5.73 4.40
N ALA A 79 -9.16 -6.56 3.89
CA ALA A 79 -8.59 -7.69 4.59
C ALA A 79 -7.18 -7.30 5.03
N ILE A 80 -7.00 -6.95 6.30
CA ILE A 80 -5.71 -6.51 6.86
C ILE A 80 -5.10 -7.66 7.66
N GLY A 81 -3.80 -7.91 7.49
CA GLY A 81 -3.08 -8.98 8.17
C GLY A 81 -3.20 -10.36 7.52
N VAL A 82 -3.64 -10.43 6.26
CA VAL A 82 -3.70 -11.68 5.49
C VAL A 82 -2.56 -11.74 4.48
N ASP A 83 -2.03 -12.93 4.23
CA ASP A 83 -0.96 -13.20 3.26
C ASP A 83 -1.44 -13.94 2.00
N GLU A 84 -2.74 -14.21 1.92
CA GLU A 84 -3.42 -14.81 0.78
C GLU A 84 -4.61 -13.94 0.34
N MET A 85 -4.99 -14.09 -0.94
CA MET A 85 -6.11 -13.33 -1.52
C MET A 85 -7.46 -13.93 -1.06
N PRO A 86 -8.36 -13.13 -0.43
CA PRO A 86 -9.71 -13.60 -0.15
C PRO A 86 -10.47 -13.93 -1.44
N PRO A 87 -11.42 -14.87 -1.43
CA PRO A 87 -12.18 -15.22 -2.62
C PRO A 87 -12.90 -14.01 -3.24
N HIS A 88 -12.53 -13.66 -4.48
CA HIS A 88 -13.08 -12.51 -5.19
C HIS A 88 -14.59 -12.67 -5.44
N ARG A 89 -15.36 -11.62 -5.12
CA ARG A 89 -16.84 -11.57 -5.21
C ARG A 89 -17.55 -12.68 -4.47
N ALA A 90 -16.97 -13.15 -3.37
CA ALA A 90 -17.68 -13.97 -2.41
C ALA A 90 -18.75 -13.17 -1.65
N PRO A 91 -19.71 -13.86 -1.00
CA PRO A 91 -20.60 -13.26 -0.03
C PRO A 91 -19.81 -12.50 1.05
N PHE A 92 -20.33 -11.33 1.44
CA PHE A 92 -19.64 -10.41 2.33
C PHE A 92 -19.31 -11.04 3.70
N ASP A 93 -20.29 -11.73 4.28
CA ASP A 93 -20.20 -12.49 5.52
C ASP A 93 -19.20 -13.65 5.43
N GLU A 94 -19.20 -14.40 4.33
CA GLU A 94 -18.20 -15.45 4.09
C GLU A 94 -16.79 -14.86 3.96
N THR A 95 -16.65 -13.67 3.37
CA THR A 95 -15.36 -12.99 3.25
C THR A 95 -14.87 -12.50 4.61
N VAL A 96 -15.74 -11.96 5.45
CA VAL A 96 -15.40 -11.59 6.85
C VAL A 96 -14.93 -12.81 7.64
N ALA A 97 -15.65 -13.93 7.55
CA ALA A 97 -15.25 -15.18 8.20
C ALA A 97 -13.88 -15.66 7.70
N TRP A 98 -13.68 -15.67 6.38
CA TRP A 98 -12.40 -16.05 5.76
C TRP A 98 -11.24 -15.21 6.30
N ILE A 99 -11.41 -13.89 6.38
CA ILE A 99 -10.35 -12.98 6.88
C ILE A 99 -9.97 -13.34 8.32
N ARG A 100 -10.95 -13.61 9.19
CA ARG A 100 -10.70 -13.99 10.58
C ARG A 100 -10.04 -15.36 10.71
N ASP A 101 -10.44 -16.32 9.90
CA ASP A 101 -9.83 -17.67 9.87
C ASP A 101 -8.35 -17.62 9.46
N HIS A 102 -7.94 -16.59 8.72
CA HIS A 102 -6.55 -16.33 8.34
C HIS A 102 -5.85 -15.33 9.28
N GLY A 103 -6.41 -15.09 10.48
CA GLY A 103 -5.81 -14.24 11.52
C GLY A 103 -5.93 -12.73 11.28
N GLY A 104 -6.52 -12.32 10.16
CA GLY A 104 -6.67 -10.93 9.77
C GLY A 104 -7.81 -10.18 10.46
N VAL A 105 -8.03 -8.96 9.98
CA VAL A 105 -9.06 -8.02 10.45
C VAL A 105 -9.86 -7.52 9.25
N ALA A 106 -11.17 -7.70 9.30
CA ALA A 106 -12.10 -7.25 8.27
C ALA A 106 -12.60 -5.82 8.58
N ILE A 107 -12.14 -4.85 7.81
CA ILE A 107 -12.49 -3.43 7.98
C ILE A 107 -13.39 -2.98 6.84
N VAL A 108 -14.57 -2.43 7.13
CA VAL A 108 -15.43 -1.85 6.09
C VAL A 108 -14.87 -0.50 5.66
N PRO A 109 -14.32 -0.37 4.44
CA PRO A 109 -13.80 0.90 3.96
C PRO A 109 -14.96 1.82 3.59
N HIS A 110 -14.75 3.10 3.85
CA HIS A 110 -15.58 4.21 3.39
C HIS A 110 -17.09 3.89 3.22
N PRO A 111 -17.79 3.41 4.28
CA PRO A 111 -19.20 3.09 4.17
C PRO A 111 -19.98 4.34 3.73
N PHE A 112 -21.07 4.12 3.00
CA PHE A 112 -21.88 5.19 2.39
C PHE A 112 -21.22 5.93 1.20
N GLN A 113 -20.03 5.51 0.75
CA GLN A 113 -19.41 5.99 -0.50
C GLN A 113 -19.73 5.08 -1.69
N ARG A 114 -20.98 5.12 -2.18
CA ARG A 114 -21.42 4.29 -3.33
C ARG A 114 -20.59 4.41 -4.61
N THR A 115 -20.02 5.59 -4.85
CA THR A 115 -19.16 5.86 -6.01
C THR A 115 -17.79 5.17 -5.92
N ARG A 116 -17.44 4.63 -4.74
CA ARG A 116 -16.23 3.85 -4.46
C ARG A 116 -16.59 2.45 -3.95
N HIS A 117 -17.70 1.90 -4.45
CA HIS A 117 -18.16 0.55 -4.10
C HIS A 117 -18.35 0.28 -2.58
N GLY A 118 -18.55 1.31 -1.76
CA GLY A 118 -18.75 1.13 -0.32
C GLY A 118 -20.05 0.37 0.00
N VAL A 119 -19.96 -0.54 0.98
CA VAL A 119 -21.08 -1.38 1.42
C VAL A 119 -22.23 -0.52 1.95
N ARG A 120 -23.48 -0.90 1.63
CA ARG A 120 -24.67 -0.20 2.15
C ARG A 120 -24.89 -0.62 3.60
N LYS A 121 -25.23 0.33 4.50
CA LYS A 121 -25.53 0.06 5.93
C LYS A 121 -26.34 -1.21 6.20
N LYS A 122 -27.41 -1.47 5.43
CA LYS A 122 -28.28 -2.65 5.65
C LYS A 122 -27.61 -4.01 5.37
N TYR A 123 -26.39 -3.98 4.85
CA TYR A 123 -25.59 -5.13 4.46
C TYR A 123 -24.30 -5.24 5.26
N ILE A 124 -24.06 -4.31 6.19
CA ILE A 124 -22.99 -4.39 7.17
C ILE A 124 -23.62 -5.04 8.40
N ASP A 125 -23.60 -6.37 8.39
CA ASP A 125 -24.08 -7.25 9.45
C ASP A 125 -22.94 -7.67 10.40
N ASP A 126 -21.72 -7.80 9.89
CA ASP A 126 -20.54 -8.19 10.66
C ASP A 126 -19.25 -7.57 10.09
N CYS A 127 -18.36 -7.11 10.96
CA CYS A 127 -17.01 -6.63 10.65
C CYS A 127 -16.25 -6.35 11.95
N ASP A 128 -14.92 -6.26 11.87
CA ASP A 128 -14.06 -5.98 13.03
C ASP A 128 -13.87 -4.47 13.24
N ALA A 129 -13.90 -3.67 12.17
CA ALA A 129 -13.84 -2.21 12.29
C ALA A 129 -14.52 -1.51 11.11
N VAL A 130 -14.79 -0.22 11.29
CA VAL A 130 -15.36 0.65 10.26
C VAL A 130 -14.46 1.85 10.01
N GLU A 131 -14.15 2.13 8.75
CA GLU A 131 -13.47 3.36 8.36
C GLU A 131 -14.44 4.56 8.51
N VAL A 132 -14.24 5.37 9.54
CA VAL A 132 -15.13 6.51 9.84
C VAL A 132 -14.61 7.85 9.32
N PHE A 133 -13.36 7.90 8.88
CA PHE A 133 -12.76 9.10 8.32
C PHE A 133 -11.89 8.77 7.11
N ASN A 134 -12.42 9.14 5.95
CA ASN A 134 -11.72 9.11 4.66
C ASN A 134 -11.34 10.55 4.26
N ALA A 135 -10.07 10.78 3.91
CA ALA A 135 -9.53 12.11 3.64
C ALA A 135 -10.05 12.77 2.35
N TRP A 136 -10.70 12.01 1.47
CA TRP A 136 -11.20 12.49 0.17
C TRP A 136 -12.54 13.24 0.27
N LEU A 137 -13.21 13.21 1.42
CA LEU A 137 -14.58 13.72 1.56
C LEU A 137 -14.65 15.22 1.86
N PHE A 138 -14.96 15.99 0.82
CA PHE A 138 -15.06 17.45 0.82
C PHE A 138 -16.02 18.05 1.87
N THR A 139 -17.17 17.41 2.17
CA THR A 139 -18.21 17.98 3.05
C THR A 139 -18.26 17.36 4.45
N GLY A 140 -17.47 16.32 4.71
CA GLY A 140 -17.46 15.56 5.97
C GLY A 140 -18.77 14.86 6.35
N TYR A 141 -19.85 14.99 5.56
CA TYR A 141 -21.16 14.42 5.88
C TYR A 141 -21.15 12.89 5.91
N LYS A 142 -20.48 12.26 4.95
CA LYS A 142 -20.34 10.80 4.89
C LYS A 142 -19.50 10.28 6.07
N ASN A 143 -18.40 10.95 6.44
CA ASN A 143 -17.61 10.66 7.65
C ASN A 143 -18.49 10.74 8.92
N ARG A 144 -19.33 11.78 9.05
CA ARG A 144 -20.29 11.88 10.17
C ARG A 144 -21.31 10.74 10.20
N ARG A 145 -21.72 10.20 9.03
CA ARG A 145 -22.63 9.05 8.96
C ARG A 145 -21.93 7.74 9.31
N ALA A 146 -20.72 7.55 8.81
CA ALA A 146 -19.86 6.40 9.15
C ALA A 146 -19.62 6.35 10.67
N ARG A 147 -19.20 7.46 11.27
CA ARG A 147 -19.02 7.58 12.72
C ARG A 147 -20.29 7.25 13.51
N ARG A 148 -21.43 7.84 13.14
CA ARG A 148 -22.71 7.55 13.81
C ARG A 148 -23.12 6.09 13.67
N PHE A 149 -22.87 5.48 12.51
CA PHE A 149 -23.15 4.07 12.30
C PHE A 149 -22.28 3.20 13.20
N ALA A 150 -20.97 3.41 13.20
CA ALA A 150 -20.05 2.64 14.06
C ALA A 150 -20.42 2.77 15.54
N GLN A 151 -20.69 3.99 16.02
CA GLN A 151 -21.12 4.22 17.41
C GLN A 151 -22.44 3.55 17.76
N GLN A 152 -23.43 3.57 16.86
CA GLN A 152 -24.73 2.94 17.10
C GLN A 152 -24.67 1.42 17.17
N HIS A 153 -23.70 0.83 16.47
CA HIS A 153 -23.56 -0.62 16.34
C HIS A 153 -22.39 -1.18 17.17
N GLY A 154 -21.64 -0.33 17.89
CA GLY A 154 -20.54 -0.74 18.75
C GLY A 154 -19.27 -1.17 18.00
N TYR A 155 -19.11 -0.79 16.73
CA TYR A 155 -17.92 -1.17 15.96
C TYR A 155 -16.71 -0.29 16.32
N PRO A 156 -15.51 -0.89 16.45
CA PRO A 156 -14.24 -0.18 16.38
C PRO A 156 -14.16 0.76 15.19
N GLN A 157 -13.45 1.87 15.38
CA GLN A 157 -13.40 2.94 14.39
C GLN A 157 -11.97 3.17 13.93
N ILE A 158 -11.78 3.25 12.61
CA ILE A 158 -10.50 3.49 11.94
C ILE A 158 -10.60 4.74 11.05
N ALA A 159 -9.48 5.42 10.86
CA ALA A 159 -9.27 6.44 9.84
C ALA A 159 -8.18 6.00 8.88
N ALA A 160 -8.37 6.30 7.59
CA ALA A 160 -7.42 5.96 6.55
C ALA A 160 -7.45 6.98 5.41
N SER A 161 -6.36 7.08 4.66
CA SER A 161 -6.24 8.07 3.60
C SER A 161 -6.97 7.69 2.32
N ASP A 162 -7.06 6.38 2.03
CA ASP A 162 -7.54 5.84 0.75
C ASP A 162 -6.77 6.49 -0.42
N ALA A 163 -5.44 6.53 -0.22
CA ALA A 163 -4.52 7.28 -1.05
C ALA A 163 -4.17 6.50 -2.32
N HIS A 164 -4.43 7.13 -3.46
CA HIS A 164 -4.04 6.63 -4.79
C HIS A 164 -2.85 7.43 -5.37
N LYS A 165 -2.36 8.40 -4.60
CA LYS A 165 -1.24 9.28 -4.94
C LYS A 165 -0.40 9.53 -3.70
N LEU A 166 0.90 9.69 -3.89
CA LEU A 166 1.86 9.83 -2.81
C LEU A 166 1.49 10.96 -1.83
N GLU A 167 1.08 12.13 -2.33
CA GLU A 167 0.78 13.29 -1.50
C GLU A 167 -0.49 13.13 -0.61
N TYR A 168 -1.22 12.03 -0.78
CA TYR A 168 -2.42 11.70 0.00
C TYR A 168 -2.15 10.70 1.12
N VAL A 169 -1.05 9.95 1.05
CA VAL A 169 -0.63 9.01 2.09
C VAL A 169 -0.49 9.76 3.42
N GLY A 170 -1.05 9.17 4.49
CA GLY A 170 -1.04 9.74 5.84
C GLY A 170 -1.84 11.04 6.02
N ARG A 171 -2.65 11.47 5.03
CA ARG A 171 -3.59 12.60 5.24
C ARG A 171 -4.70 12.30 6.25
N ALA A 172 -4.95 11.02 6.45
CA ALA A 172 -5.73 10.45 7.52
C ALA A 172 -5.04 9.15 7.93
N PHE A 173 -4.98 8.90 9.23
CA PHE A 173 -4.37 7.72 9.83
C PHE A 173 -5.06 7.45 11.17
N SER A 174 -4.86 6.25 11.70
CA SER A 174 -5.34 5.83 13.01
C SER A 174 -4.20 5.80 14.02
N GLU A 175 -4.50 6.16 15.26
CA GLU A 175 -3.58 5.96 16.39
C GLU A 175 -4.12 4.80 17.22
N ILE A 176 -3.34 3.73 17.28
CA ILE A 176 -3.66 2.50 18.00
C ILE A 176 -2.85 2.50 19.29
N GLU A 177 -3.53 2.39 20.43
CA GLU A 177 -2.88 2.31 21.73
C GLU A 177 -2.74 0.84 22.11
N ILE A 178 -1.50 0.41 22.37
CA ILE A 178 -1.16 -0.95 22.77
C ILE A 178 -0.54 -0.88 24.15
N GLU A 179 -1.16 -1.56 25.12
CA GLU A 179 -0.71 -1.57 26.52
C GLU A 179 0.36 -2.63 26.75
N ASP A 180 1.33 -2.29 27.59
CA ASP A 180 2.35 -3.19 28.12
C ASP A 180 3.22 -3.92 27.08
N VAL A 181 3.30 -3.39 25.85
CA VAL A 181 4.24 -3.82 24.79
C VAL A 181 5.23 -2.70 24.44
N PRO A 182 6.56 -2.91 24.61
CA PRO A 182 7.58 -1.97 24.17
C PRO A 182 7.57 -1.74 22.65
N LYS A 183 7.94 -0.53 22.21
CA LYS A 183 7.87 -0.16 20.78
C LYS A 183 8.73 -1.05 19.88
N ASP A 184 9.87 -1.50 20.36
CA ASP A 184 10.82 -2.37 19.66
C ASP A 184 10.42 -3.85 19.64
N GLU A 185 9.42 -4.23 20.42
CA GLU A 185 8.85 -5.59 20.45
C GLU A 185 7.50 -5.69 19.73
N LEU A 186 6.93 -4.56 19.29
CA LEU A 186 5.63 -4.52 18.61
C LEU A 186 5.62 -5.34 17.33
N THR A 187 4.61 -6.19 17.20
CA THR A 187 4.38 -6.98 15.99
C THR A 187 3.14 -6.53 15.23
N ALA A 188 2.97 -7.05 14.01
CA ALA A 188 1.74 -6.88 13.25
C ALA A 188 0.53 -7.43 14.01
N GLU A 189 0.68 -8.57 14.68
CA GLU A 189 -0.38 -9.23 15.45
C GLU A 189 -0.89 -8.36 16.60
N ASP A 190 0.00 -7.66 17.31
CA ASP A 190 -0.39 -6.72 18.37
C ASP A 190 -1.28 -5.60 17.82
N VAL A 191 -0.91 -5.06 16.65
CA VAL A 191 -1.69 -4.04 15.95
C VAL A 191 -3.06 -4.59 15.54
N LEU A 192 -3.12 -5.79 14.96
CA LEU A 192 -4.38 -6.41 14.55
C LEU A 192 -5.30 -6.72 15.74
N ALA A 193 -4.73 -7.20 16.85
CA ALA A 193 -5.48 -7.44 18.09
C ALA A 193 -6.08 -6.14 18.64
N ALA A 194 -5.28 -5.07 18.71
CA ALA A 194 -5.74 -3.77 19.19
C ALA A 194 -6.81 -3.14 18.30
N ILE A 195 -6.79 -3.37 16.98
CA ILE A 195 -7.89 -2.97 16.09
C ILE A 195 -9.18 -3.72 16.43
N ARG A 196 -9.12 -5.04 16.61
CA ARG A 196 -10.28 -5.89 16.96
C ARG A 196 -10.91 -5.49 18.29
N ASP A 197 -10.08 -5.19 19.28
CA ASP A 197 -10.52 -4.81 20.63
C ASP A 197 -11.05 -3.37 20.70
N GLY A 198 -10.87 -2.58 19.63
CA GLY A 198 -11.31 -1.19 19.58
C GLY A 198 -10.45 -0.25 20.41
N SER A 199 -9.20 -0.63 20.71
CA SER A 199 -8.14 0.24 21.26
C SER A 199 -7.64 1.25 20.22
N THR A 200 -8.56 1.78 19.43
CA THR A 200 -8.30 2.69 18.32
C THR A 200 -8.80 4.08 18.69
N SER A 201 -7.91 5.05 18.62
CA SER A 201 -8.28 6.46 18.68
C SER A 201 -8.34 7.02 17.26
N VAL A 202 -9.52 7.52 16.89
CA VAL A 202 -9.72 8.17 15.59
C VAL A 202 -9.27 9.63 15.70
N ASN A 203 -7.96 9.85 15.64
CA ASN A 203 -7.40 11.21 15.53
C ASN A 203 -7.32 11.73 14.08
N GLY A 204 -7.86 10.98 13.11
CA GLY A 204 -8.05 11.38 11.72
C GLY A 204 -8.84 12.69 11.58
N ARG A 205 -8.13 13.81 11.63
CA ARG A 205 -8.56 15.12 11.14
C ARG A 205 -8.04 15.24 9.72
N ARG A 206 -8.73 16.01 8.88
CA ARG A 206 -8.14 16.44 7.60
C ARG A 206 -6.78 17.05 7.92
N ALA A 207 -5.70 16.53 7.33
CA ALA A 207 -4.36 17.07 7.50
C ALA A 207 -4.40 18.61 7.51
N PRO A 208 -3.94 19.28 8.59
CA PRO A 208 -3.86 20.74 8.63
C PRO A 208 -3.14 21.24 7.37
N ILE A 209 -3.56 22.38 6.82
CA ILE A 209 -2.97 22.91 5.56
C ILE A 209 -1.43 22.92 5.58
N PRO A 210 -0.74 23.29 6.69
CA PRO A 210 0.71 23.21 6.76
C PRO A 210 1.28 21.79 6.65
N MET A 211 0.63 20.82 7.28
CA MET A 211 0.99 19.40 7.18
C MET A 211 0.77 18.89 5.75
N ALA A 212 -0.39 19.21 5.14
CA ALA A 212 -0.66 18.84 3.75
C ALA A 212 0.35 19.46 2.78
N GLY A 213 0.77 20.71 3.02
CA GLY A 213 1.84 21.36 2.25
C GLY A 213 3.20 20.69 2.44
N LYS A 214 3.55 20.30 3.68
CA LYS A 214 4.76 19.52 3.98
C LYS A 214 4.75 18.18 3.26
N HIS A 215 3.65 17.43 3.34
CA HIS A 215 3.50 16.12 2.67
C HIS A 215 3.66 16.28 1.17
N TYR A 216 3.01 17.30 0.57
CA TYR A 216 3.15 17.59 -0.85
C TYR A 216 4.60 17.92 -1.24
N ALA A 217 5.29 18.75 -0.47
CA ALA A 217 6.68 19.12 -0.75
C ALA A 217 7.63 17.91 -0.66
N ILE A 218 7.49 17.08 0.38
CA ILE A 218 8.26 15.85 0.54
C ILE A 218 7.95 14.89 -0.62
N ALA A 219 6.67 14.64 -0.91
CA ALA A 219 6.25 13.77 -2.00
C ALA A 219 6.82 14.22 -3.35
N ALA A 220 6.76 15.52 -3.67
CA ALA A 220 7.30 16.06 -4.91
C ALA A 220 8.82 15.86 -5.01
N ALA A 221 9.57 16.11 -3.93
CA ALA A 221 11.01 15.90 -3.89
C ALA A 221 11.38 14.42 -4.07
N ARG A 222 10.68 13.50 -3.39
CA ARG A 222 10.90 12.05 -3.48
C ARG A 222 10.60 11.52 -4.87
N LYS A 223 9.45 11.89 -5.42
CA LYS A 223 9.06 11.52 -6.78
C LYS A 223 10.13 11.95 -7.79
N SER A 224 10.59 13.20 -7.70
CA SER A 224 11.66 13.69 -8.56
C SER A 224 12.98 12.91 -8.38
N GLY A 225 13.37 12.62 -7.13
CA GLY A 225 14.59 11.87 -6.82
C GLY A 225 14.55 10.43 -7.34
N TYR A 226 13.45 9.72 -7.07
CA TYR A 226 13.22 8.34 -7.48
C TYR A 226 13.28 8.21 -9.01
N TYR A 227 12.51 9.01 -9.76
CA TYR A 227 12.52 8.91 -11.22
C TYR A 227 13.84 9.35 -11.84
N THR A 228 14.59 10.27 -11.22
CA THR A 228 15.96 10.60 -11.65
C THR A 228 16.88 9.39 -11.49
N LYS A 229 16.83 8.71 -10.33
CA LYS A 229 17.63 7.51 -10.05
C LYS A 229 17.28 6.36 -11.00
N VAL A 230 15.99 6.08 -11.19
CA VAL A 230 15.50 5.03 -12.11
C VAL A 230 15.89 5.36 -13.56
N GLY A 231 15.77 6.62 -13.97
CA GLY A 231 16.20 7.08 -15.29
C GLY A 231 17.70 6.88 -15.52
N ALA A 232 18.54 7.23 -14.55
CA ALA A 232 19.98 7.02 -14.61
C ALA A 232 20.36 5.53 -14.69
N LEU A 233 19.69 4.67 -13.90
CA LEU A 233 19.90 3.22 -13.94
C LEU A 233 19.51 2.62 -15.30
N LYS A 234 18.35 3.01 -15.86
CA LYS A 234 17.91 2.56 -17.19
C LYS A 234 18.84 3.04 -18.31
N ALA A 235 19.32 4.28 -18.24
CA ALA A 235 20.29 4.80 -19.19
C ALA A 235 21.62 4.02 -19.12
N GLY A 236 22.11 3.75 -17.89
CA GLY A 236 23.32 2.96 -17.67
C GLY A 236 23.21 1.51 -18.15
N SER A 237 22.09 0.84 -17.91
CA SER A 237 21.87 -0.54 -18.38
C SER A 237 21.78 -0.61 -19.90
N THR A 238 21.09 0.35 -20.53
CA THR A 238 21.00 0.48 -21.99
C THR A 238 22.38 0.73 -22.61
N ALA A 239 23.17 1.63 -22.02
CA ALA A 239 24.54 1.91 -22.48
C ALA A 239 25.44 0.68 -22.39
N LYS A 240 25.37 -0.08 -21.27
CA LYS A 240 26.11 -1.35 -21.12
C LYS A 240 25.70 -2.38 -22.17
N PHE A 241 24.40 -2.54 -22.41
CA PHE A 241 23.90 -3.47 -23.43
C PHE A 241 24.37 -3.09 -24.84
N ALA A 242 24.30 -1.80 -25.19
CA ALA A 242 24.79 -1.29 -26.46
C ALA A 242 26.29 -1.53 -26.65
N ALA A 243 27.10 -1.30 -25.61
CA ALA A 243 28.53 -1.57 -25.64
C ALA A 243 28.84 -3.07 -25.86
N LEU A 244 28.14 -3.96 -25.15
CA LEU A 244 28.29 -5.42 -25.32
C LEU A 244 27.91 -5.87 -26.75
N LYS A 245 26.79 -5.38 -27.27
CA LYS A 245 26.33 -5.71 -28.64
C LYS A 245 27.32 -5.22 -29.70
N SER A 246 27.83 -4.00 -29.56
CA SER A 246 28.85 -3.44 -30.45
C SER A 246 30.16 -4.24 -30.41
N GLY A 247 30.62 -4.62 -29.21
CA GLY A 247 31.80 -5.49 -29.05
C GLY A 247 31.61 -6.86 -29.70
N TYR A 248 30.43 -7.48 -29.54
CA TYR A 248 30.09 -8.74 -30.19
C TYR A 248 30.09 -8.63 -31.73
N LEU A 249 29.45 -7.58 -32.27
CA LEU A 249 29.42 -7.32 -33.71
C LEU A 249 30.82 -7.09 -34.28
N ALA A 250 31.66 -6.29 -33.62
CA ALA A 250 33.04 -6.06 -34.03
C ALA A 250 33.85 -7.37 -34.08
N LYS A 251 33.75 -8.21 -33.04
CA LYS A 251 34.41 -9.51 -32.99
C LYS A 251 33.94 -10.44 -34.12
N SER A 252 32.63 -10.48 -34.38
CA SER A 252 32.06 -11.29 -35.45
C SER A 252 32.48 -10.82 -36.85
N GLY A 253 32.59 -9.51 -37.06
CA GLY A 253 33.04 -8.90 -38.30
C GLY A 253 34.51 -9.21 -38.59
N ILE A 254 35.39 -9.12 -37.58
CA ILE A 254 36.80 -9.48 -37.68
C ILE A 254 36.94 -10.97 -38.06
N VAL A 255 36.22 -11.86 -37.39
CA VAL A 255 36.26 -13.31 -37.69
C VAL A 255 35.80 -13.59 -39.12
N ARG A 256 34.73 -12.93 -39.59
CA ARG A 256 34.25 -13.06 -40.98
C ARG A 256 35.26 -12.53 -41.99
N SER A 257 35.90 -11.40 -41.71
CA SER A 257 36.93 -10.80 -42.57
C SER A 257 38.17 -11.70 -42.70
N ILE A 258 38.66 -12.26 -41.58
CA ILE A 258 39.78 -13.22 -41.57
C ILE A 258 39.42 -14.48 -42.38
N ARG A 259 38.21 -15.01 -42.22
CA ARG A 259 37.73 -16.16 -43.02
C ARG A 259 37.64 -15.82 -44.51
N GLY A 260 37.14 -14.63 -44.87
CA GLY A 260 37.05 -14.16 -46.25
C GLY A 260 38.43 -14.01 -46.90
N LEU A 261 39.39 -13.43 -46.19
CA LEU A 261 40.78 -13.33 -46.65
C LEU A 261 41.40 -14.70 -46.88
N ASN A 262 41.25 -15.64 -45.94
CA ASN A 262 41.76 -17.00 -46.10
C ASN A 262 41.12 -17.73 -47.30
N SER A 263 39.84 -17.49 -47.61
CA SER A 263 39.21 -18.05 -48.81
C SER A 263 39.74 -17.47 -50.11
N LEU A 264 40.13 -16.18 -50.13
CA LEU A 264 40.73 -15.53 -51.30
C LEU A 264 42.15 -16.06 -51.58
N PHE A 265 42.96 -16.27 -50.54
CA PHE A 265 44.31 -16.85 -50.68
C PHE A 265 44.31 -18.35 -51.01
N SER A 266 43.19 -19.04 -50.78
CA SER A 266 43.01 -20.47 -51.12
C SER A 266 42.59 -20.70 -52.59
N SER A 267 42.16 -19.67 -53.32
CA SER A 267 41.64 -19.79 -54.69
C SER A 267 42.60 -19.32 -55.80
N SER A 268 43.86 -19.02 -55.48
CA SER A 268 44.90 -18.62 -56.47
C SER A 268 46.02 -19.65 -56.64
N LYS A 269 45.70 -20.95 -56.59
CA LYS A 269 46.60 -22.04 -57.01
C LYS A 269 45.94 -22.91 -58.07
#